data_AF-A0A2E0XQI7-F1
#
_entry.id   AF-A0A2E0XQI7-F1
#
_cell.length_a   1.000
_cell.length_b   1.000
_cell.length_c   1.000
_cell.angle_alpha   90.00
_cell.angle_beta   90.00
_cell.angle_gamma   90.00
#
_symmetry.space_group_name_H-M   'P 1'
#
loop_
_entity.id
_entity.type
_entity.pdbx_description
1 polymer ?
#
loop_
_entity_poly.entity_id
_entity_poly.type
_entity_poly.pdbx_seq_one_letter_code
_entity_poly.pdbx_strand_id
1 'polypeptide(L)'
;MTSYNQTLLVLLWCLVAISTISVSAQSLIEQSLIHAGENTMQLRTALHQISEAERTGMEFLIAYMSLQDLQTLTADFLLEHVTYAYKAWHQSPWKEQISEDLFLNNILPYANVTEIRAD
;
A
#
# COMPACT_ATOMS: atom_id res chain seq x y z
N MET A 1 1.77 12.06 -41.94
CA MET A 1 0.69 11.13 -41.50
C MET A 1 1.20 9.92 -40.68
N THR A 2 2.50 9.70 -40.53
CA THR A 2 3.05 8.57 -39.75
C THR A 2 3.22 8.87 -38.26
N SER A 3 3.60 10.10 -37.86
CA SER A 3 3.80 10.43 -36.44
C SER A 3 2.49 10.55 -35.64
N TYR A 4 1.37 10.92 -36.29
CA TYR A 4 0.06 11.03 -35.64
C TYR A 4 -0.50 9.64 -35.24
N ASN A 5 -0.30 8.63 -36.08
CA ASN A 5 -0.69 7.26 -35.78
C ASN A 5 0.19 6.64 -34.69
N GLN A 6 1.49 6.98 -34.66
CA GLN A 6 2.40 6.50 -33.63
C GLN A 6 2.13 7.13 -32.26
N THR A 7 1.81 8.42 -32.21
CA THR A 7 1.42 9.11 -30.97
C THR A 7 0.07 8.61 -30.44
N LEU A 8 -0.92 8.38 -31.30
CA LEU A 8 -2.20 7.77 -30.91
C LEU A 8 -2.04 6.34 -30.39
N LEU A 9 -1.16 5.54 -30.99
CA LEU A 9 -0.85 4.19 -30.50
C LEU A 9 -0.16 4.24 -29.14
N VAL A 10 0.80 5.13 -28.92
CA VAL A 10 1.46 5.28 -27.61
C VAL A 10 0.46 5.70 -26.53
N LEU A 11 -0.44 6.65 -26.82
CA LEU A 11 -1.48 7.07 -25.88
C LEU A 11 -2.47 5.94 -25.57
N LEU A 12 -2.83 5.12 -26.56
CA LEU A 12 -3.69 3.94 -26.38
C LEU A 12 -3.02 2.88 -25.50
N TRP A 13 -1.71 2.64 -25.69
CA TRP A 13 -0.93 1.72 -24.86
C TRP A 13 -0.73 2.25 -23.44
N CYS A 14 -0.56 3.56 -23.24
CA CYS A 14 -0.55 4.16 -21.90
C CYS A 14 -1.87 3.97 -21.17
N LEU A 15 -3.01 4.18 -21.83
CA LEU A 15 -4.34 3.95 -21.24
C LEU A 15 -4.58 2.49 -20.84
N VAL A 16 -4.15 1.54 -21.67
CA VAL A 16 -4.24 0.10 -21.35
C VAL A 16 -3.34 -0.25 -20.17
N ALA A 17 -2.08 0.21 -20.15
CA ALA A 17 -1.15 -0.07 -19.06
C ALA A 17 -1.63 0.48 -17.71
N ILE A 18 -2.16 1.70 -17.68
CA ILE A 18 -2.72 2.32 -16.47
C ILE A 18 -3.91 1.49 -15.93
N SER A 19 -4.78 1.01 -16.82
CA SER A 19 -5.93 0.18 -16.44
C SER A 19 -5.52 -1.16 -15.83
N THR A 20 -4.43 -1.78 -16.32
CA THR A 20 -3.99 -3.08 -15.83
C THR A 20 -3.36 -3.04 -14.43
N ILE A 21 -2.66 -1.96 -14.08
CA ILE A 21 -1.98 -1.83 -12.79
C ILE A 21 -3.00 -1.72 -11.65
N SER A 22 -4.02 -0.87 -11.79
CA SER A 22 -5.09 -0.73 -10.81
C SER A 22 -5.84 -2.04 -10.55
N VAL A 23 -6.03 -2.86 -11.60
CA VAL A 23 -6.67 -4.18 -11.46
C VAL A 23 -5.83 -5.12 -10.60
N SER A 24 -4.51 -5.14 -10.75
CA SER A 24 -3.64 -5.99 -9.92
C SER A 24 -3.66 -5.62 -8.44
N ALA A 25 -3.56 -4.33 -8.10
CA ALA A 25 -3.58 -3.88 -6.71
C ALA A 25 -4.94 -4.17 -6.04
N GLN A 26 -6.05 -3.85 -6.72
CA GLN A 26 -7.39 -4.18 -6.23
C GLN A 26 -7.54 -5.69 -6.01
N SER A 27 -6.99 -6.51 -6.91
CA SER A 27 -7.05 -7.97 -6.79
C SER A 27 -6.29 -8.52 -5.57
N LEU A 28 -5.20 -7.88 -5.15
CA LEU A 28 -4.45 -8.27 -3.95
C LEU A 28 -5.20 -7.88 -2.68
N ILE A 29 -5.78 -6.69 -2.63
CA ILE A 29 -6.58 -6.25 -1.48
C ILE A 29 -7.79 -7.16 -1.29
N GLU A 30 -8.51 -7.52 -2.35
CA GLU A 30 -9.64 -8.44 -2.24
C GLU A 30 -9.19 -9.82 -1.71
N GLN A 31 -8.02 -10.31 -2.14
CA GLN A 31 -7.45 -11.55 -1.59
C GLN A 31 -7.11 -11.41 -0.10
N SER A 32 -6.48 -10.30 0.31
CA SER A 32 -6.20 -10.01 1.71
C SER A 32 -7.47 -9.93 2.56
N LEU A 33 -8.53 -9.30 2.03
CA LEU A 33 -9.84 -9.23 2.69
C LEU A 33 -10.47 -10.61 2.82
N ILE A 34 -10.37 -11.49 1.82
CA ILE A 34 -10.82 -12.88 1.93
C ILE A 34 -10.03 -13.62 3.02
N HIS A 35 -8.70 -13.47 3.05
CA HIS A 35 -7.83 -14.13 4.01
C HIS A 35 -8.01 -13.65 5.47
N ALA A 36 -8.46 -12.40 5.65
CA ALA A 36 -8.78 -11.84 6.95
C ALA A 36 -9.95 -12.55 7.65
N GLY A 37 -10.83 -13.21 6.90
CA GLY A 37 -11.96 -13.96 7.46
C GLY A 37 -12.86 -13.07 8.32
N GLU A 38 -13.05 -13.43 9.59
CA GLU A 38 -13.88 -12.68 10.55
C GLU A 38 -13.35 -11.25 10.78
N ASN A 39 -12.05 -11.01 10.59
CA ASN A 39 -11.42 -9.71 10.79
C ASN A 39 -11.61 -8.72 9.62
N THR A 40 -12.27 -9.14 8.53
CA THR A 40 -12.51 -8.30 7.34
C THR A 40 -13.12 -6.94 7.69
N MET A 41 -14.00 -6.89 8.69
CA MET A 41 -14.65 -5.65 9.12
C MET A 41 -13.66 -4.61 9.66
N GLN A 42 -12.60 -5.03 10.35
CA GLN A 42 -11.55 -4.14 10.83
C GLN A 42 -10.77 -3.54 9.64
N LEU A 43 -10.38 -4.38 8.67
CA LEU A 43 -9.64 -3.92 7.50
C LEU A 43 -10.45 -2.96 6.63
N ARG A 44 -11.75 -3.23 6.43
CA ARG A 44 -12.65 -2.31 5.70
C ARG A 44 -12.84 -1.00 6.44
N THR A 45 -12.90 -1.03 7.77
CA THR A 45 -13.00 0.18 8.59
C THR A 45 -11.74 1.03 8.43
N ALA A 46 -10.56 0.42 8.51
CA ALA A 46 -9.28 1.12 8.31
C ALA A 46 -9.19 1.77 6.92
N LEU A 47 -9.56 1.03 5.86
CA LEU A 47 -9.63 1.57 4.50
C LEU A 47 -10.61 2.75 4.43
N HIS A 48 -11.80 2.64 5.00
CA HIS A 48 -12.80 3.70 4.92
C HIS A 48 -12.43 4.96 5.71
N GLN A 49 -11.77 4.82 6.86
CA GLN A 49 -11.51 5.93 7.79
C GLN A 49 -10.18 6.65 7.55
N ILE A 50 -9.21 6.01 6.89
CA ILE A 50 -7.92 6.65 6.60
C ILE A 50 -8.10 7.87 5.68
N SER A 51 -7.23 8.86 5.82
CA SER A 51 -7.25 10.06 4.98
C SER A 51 -6.91 9.73 3.51
N GLU A 52 -7.41 10.54 2.56
CA GLU A 52 -7.12 10.34 1.13
C GLU A 52 -5.61 10.40 0.83
N ALA A 53 -4.87 11.27 1.52
CA ALA A 53 -3.42 11.42 1.37
C ALA A 53 -2.62 10.19 1.84
N GLU A 54 -3.18 9.38 2.74
CA GLU A 54 -2.54 8.20 3.34
C GLU A 54 -3.14 6.88 2.80
N ARG A 55 -4.12 6.99 1.90
CA ARG A 55 -4.89 5.86 1.36
C ARG A 55 -3.99 4.84 0.67
N THR A 56 -3.04 5.31 -0.14
CA THR A 56 -2.05 4.45 -0.81
C THR A 56 -1.28 3.59 0.19
N GLY A 57 -0.85 4.16 1.32
CA GLY A 57 -0.15 3.42 2.36
C GLY A 57 -1.03 2.39 3.06
N MET A 58 -2.27 2.72 3.40
CA MET A 58 -3.21 1.76 3.99
C MET A 58 -3.49 0.57 3.05
N GLU A 59 -3.70 0.86 1.77
CA GLU A 59 -3.91 -0.16 0.73
C GLU A 59 -2.69 -1.05 0.55
N PHE A 60 -1.50 -0.44 0.46
CA PHE A 60 -0.24 -1.17 0.37
C PHE A 60 -0.05 -2.08 1.59
N LEU A 61 -0.27 -1.56 2.80
CA LEU A 61 -0.10 -2.34 4.02
C LEU A 61 -1.04 -3.56 4.00
N ILE A 62 -2.34 -3.37 3.73
CA ILE A 62 -3.30 -4.48 3.67
C ILE A 62 -2.98 -5.48 2.57
N ALA A 63 -2.51 -5.03 1.41
CA ALA A 63 -2.16 -5.93 0.31
C ALA A 63 -0.98 -6.87 0.64
N TYR A 64 -0.08 -6.48 1.55
CA TYR A 64 1.16 -7.21 1.83
C TYR A 64 1.31 -7.67 3.29
N MET A 65 0.32 -7.44 4.15
CA MET A 65 0.31 -7.96 5.53
C MET A 65 0.38 -9.49 5.58
N SER A 66 0.98 -10.01 6.65
CA SER A 66 1.01 -11.45 6.91
C SER A 66 -0.41 -11.98 7.15
N LEU A 67 -0.63 -13.28 6.91
CA LEU A 67 -1.94 -13.90 7.18
C LEU A 67 -2.38 -13.72 8.64
N GLN A 68 -1.45 -13.84 9.58
CA GLN A 68 -1.72 -13.66 11.00
C GLN A 68 -2.20 -12.23 11.29
N ASP A 69 -1.55 -11.24 10.71
CA ASP A 69 -1.88 -9.84 10.94
C ASP A 69 -3.21 -9.46 10.28
N LEU A 70 -3.48 -9.96 9.08
CA LEU A 70 -4.78 -9.82 8.41
C LEU A 70 -5.93 -10.31 9.30
N GLN A 71 -5.69 -11.35 10.10
CA GLN A 71 -6.69 -11.97 10.97
C GLN A 71 -6.78 -11.35 12.37
N THR A 72 -5.83 -10.52 12.79
CA THR A 72 -5.73 -10.10 14.20
C THR A 72 -5.60 -8.60 14.42
N LEU A 73 -5.05 -7.83 13.47
CA LEU A 73 -4.87 -6.39 13.65
C LEU A 73 -6.20 -5.64 13.54
N THR A 74 -6.38 -4.67 14.43
CA THR A 74 -7.58 -3.84 14.51
C THR A 74 -7.50 -2.62 13.61
N ALA A 75 -8.65 -2.03 13.27
CA ALA A 75 -8.70 -0.80 12.50
C ALA A 75 -7.94 0.33 13.21
N ASP A 76 -8.13 0.47 14.52
CA ASP A 76 -7.47 1.50 15.33
C ASP A 76 -5.95 1.40 15.26
N PHE A 77 -5.39 0.19 15.38
CA PHE A 77 -3.95 -0.02 15.26
C PHE A 77 -3.44 0.37 13.86
N LEU A 78 -4.14 -0.07 12.80
CA LEU A 78 -3.73 0.22 11.42
C LEU A 78 -3.79 1.72 11.12
N LEU A 79 -4.87 2.40 11.54
CA LEU A 79 -5.04 3.84 11.38
C LEU A 79 -3.94 4.60 12.10
N GLU A 80 -3.72 4.29 13.38
CA GLU A 80 -2.68 4.92 14.18
C GLU A 80 -1.30 4.72 13.54
N HIS A 81 -0.97 3.49 13.16
CA HIS A 81 0.32 3.14 12.58
C HIS A 81 0.58 3.87 11.25
N VAL A 82 -0.37 3.83 10.31
CA VAL A 82 -0.23 4.50 9.00
C VAL A 82 -0.07 6.01 9.20
N THR A 83 -0.93 6.63 10.02
CA THR A 83 -0.84 8.08 10.29
C THR A 83 0.50 8.47 10.91
N TYR A 84 1.01 7.69 11.88
CA TYR A 84 2.31 7.97 12.46
C TYR A 84 3.48 7.73 11.50
N ALA A 85 3.41 6.71 10.65
CA ALA A 85 4.43 6.46 9.63
C ALA A 85 4.52 7.64 8.64
N TYR A 86 3.39 8.12 8.12
CA TYR A 86 3.35 9.31 7.25
C TYR A 86 3.84 10.56 7.98
N LYS A 87 3.42 10.77 9.23
CA LYS A 87 3.91 11.89 10.05
C LYS A 87 5.43 11.85 10.22
N ALA A 88 5.99 10.70 10.58
CA ALA A 88 7.42 10.52 10.76
C ALA A 88 8.18 10.78 9.46
N TRP A 89 7.71 10.22 8.34
CA TRP A 89 8.31 10.46 7.03
C TRP A 89 8.25 11.95 6.65
N HIS A 90 7.09 12.59 6.78
CA HIS A 90 6.90 13.99 6.41
C HIS A 90 7.66 14.99 7.29
N GLN A 91 7.93 14.64 8.55
CA GLN A 91 8.67 15.49 9.48
C GLN A 91 10.18 15.20 9.47
N SER A 92 10.61 14.17 8.74
CA SER A 92 12.02 13.80 8.67
C SER A 92 12.85 14.80 7.85
N PRO A 93 14.10 15.09 8.24
CA PRO A 93 15.01 15.95 7.45
C PRO A 93 15.33 15.40 6.05
N TRP A 94 15.14 14.10 5.85
CA TRP A 94 15.43 13.38 4.62
C TRP A 94 14.17 13.04 3.81
N LYS A 95 13.01 13.63 4.13
CA LYS A 95 11.74 13.38 3.41
C LYS A 95 11.93 13.43 1.90
N GLU A 96 12.62 14.46 1.40
CA GLU A 96 12.83 14.71 -0.03
C GLU A 96 13.76 13.68 -0.70
N GLN A 97 14.53 12.92 0.07
CA GLN A 97 15.43 11.88 -0.42
C GLN A 97 14.75 10.51 -0.49
N ILE A 98 13.59 10.36 0.14
CA ILE A 98 12.85 9.10 0.21
C ILE A 98 11.67 9.18 -0.75
N SER A 99 11.68 8.36 -1.80
CA SER A 99 10.51 8.17 -2.65
C SER A 99 9.37 7.48 -1.90
N GLU A 100 8.15 7.64 -2.39
CA GLU A 100 6.99 6.94 -1.83
C GLU A 100 7.21 5.41 -1.84
N ASP A 101 7.73 4.84 -2.93
CA ASP A 101 8.07 3.41 -2.99
C ASP A 101 9.04 2.99 -1.87
N LEU A 102 10.09 3.78 -1.60
CA LEU A 102 11.03 3.48 -0.52
C LEU A 102 10.35 3.57 0.84
N PHE A 103 9.48 4.55 1.04
CA PHE A 103 8.67 4.68 2.25
C PHE A 103 7.77 3.45 2.45
N LEU A 104 6.99 3.08 1.44
CA LEU A 104 6.05 1.95 1.50
C LEU A 104 6.77 0.62 1.82
N ASN A 105 7.95 0.40 1.24
CA ASN A 105 8.67 -0.87 1.41
C ASN A 105 9.57 -0.92 2.66
N ASN A 106 10.05 0.21 3.18
CA ASN A 106 11.11 0.20 4.21
C ASN A 106 10.77 0.96 5.50
N ILE A 107 9.75 1.83 5.48
CA ILE A 107 9.38 2.66 6.64
C ILE A 107 7.97 2.32 7.12
N LEU A 108 7.03 2.15 6.19
CA LEU A 108 5.65 1.82 6.51
C LEU A 108 5.47 0.45 7.20
N PRO A 109 6.23 -0.62 6.92
CA PRO A 109 6.02 -1.90 7.59
C PRO A 109 6.27 -1.81 9.11
N TYR A 110 5.34 -2.30 9.92
CA TYR A 110 5.41 -2.25 11.40
C TYR A 110 6.22 -3.40 12.02
N ALA A 111 6.38 -4.51 11.29
CA ALA A 111 7.11 -5.68 11.74
C ALA A 111 8.47 -5.74 11.03
N ASN A 112 9.55 -5.77 11.82
CA ASN A 112 10.90 -5.91 11.28
C ASN A 112 11.43 -7.30 11.66
N VAL A 113 11.83 -8.09 10.66
CA VAL A 113 12.40 -9.42 10.91
C VAL A 113 13.88 -9.23 11.24
N THR A 114 14.22 -9.33 12.52
CA THR A 114 15.62 -9.40 12.94
C THR A 114 16.21 -10.78 12.64
N GLU A 115 17.41 -10.81 12.08
CA GLU A 115 18.18 -12.06 11.96
C GLU A 115 18.57 -12.59 13.35
N ILE A 116 18.43 -13.89 13.56
CA ILE A 116 18.97 -14.55 14.77
C ILE A 116 20.48 -14.65 14.58
N ARG A 117 21.25 -13.95 15.43
CA ARG A 117 22.69 -14.16 15.53
C ARG A 117 22.93 -15.44 16.33
N ALA A 118 23.38 -16.50 15.68
CA ALA A 118 23.90 -17.68 16.38
C ALA A 118 25.31 -17.32 16.88
N ASP A 119 25.42 -17.07 18.18
CA ASP A 119 26.68 -17.10 18.93
C ASP A 119 27.00 -18.52 19.43
#